data_AF-A0A2T1D180-F1
#
_entry.id   AF-A0A2T1D180-F1
#
_cell.length_a   1.000
_cell.length_b   1.000
_cell.length_c   1.000
_cell.angle_alpha   90.00
_cell.angle_beta   90.00
_cell.angle_gamma   90.00
#
_symmetry.space_group_name_H-M   'P 1'
#
loop_
_entity.id
_entity.type
_entity.pdbx_description
1 polymer ?
#
loop_
_entity_poly.entity_id
_entity_poly.type
_entity_poly.pdbx_seq_one_letter_code
_entity_poly.pdbx_strand_id
1 'polypeptide(L)'
;MPMTTMPQQPIAQPAPNLAAGTATQLVSAILQPQVLQALLAMAIGSAARQEIQVGDVQVPTRAFANMLGVLGQQAAQQSSIADLPTSPTGSPSMGESVPAYLLDGEGNLIADPAVPEARAIALFNLLQQTNQEQLAVETARPSAQLRYSARQNHLDEFYDALELTELYGEYDIWEGC
;
A
#
# COMPACT_ATOMS: atom_id res chain seq x y z
N MET A 1 -25.56 -24.66 64.71
CA MET A 1 -24.34 -24.27 63.97
C MET A 1 -24.80 -23.60 62.66
N PRO A 2 -24.81 -22.26 62.56
CA PRO A 2 -25.22 -21.58 61.34
C PRO A 2 -24.13 -21.65 60.27
N MET A 3 -24.51 -22.11 59.08
CA MET A 3 -23.70 -22.16 57.87
C MET A 3 -23.39 -20.73 57.41
N THR A 4 -22.11 -20.37 57.40
CA THR A 4 -21.60 -19.13 56.81
C THR A 4 -21.79 -19.19 55.30
N THR A 5 -22.74 -18.41 54.77
CA THR A 5 -22.92 -18.23 53.32
C THR A 5 -21.81 -17.34 52.78
N MET A 6 -20.95 -17.90 51.92
CA MET A 6 -19.94 -17.13 51.19
C MET A 6 -20.63 -16.18 50.20
N PRO A 7 -20.22 -14.89 50.13
CA PRO A 7 -20.70 -13.99 49.10
C PRO A 7 -20.13 -14.41 47.74
N GLN A 8 -21.03 -14.78 46.83
CA GLN A 8 -20.74 -15.10 45.44
C GLN A 8 -20.30 -13.82 44.72
N GLN A 9 -19.01 -13.69 44.41
CA GLN A 9 -18.52 -12.59 43.58
C GLN A 9 -19.03 -12.78 42.14
N PRO A 10 -19.60 -11.74 41.50
CA PRO A 10 -19.92 -11.79 40.09
C PRO A 10 -18.62 -11.88 39.30
N ILE A 11 -18.46 -12.97 38.58
CA ILE A 11 -17.44 -13.14 37.53
C ILE A 11 -17.64 -12.01 36.53
N ALA A 12 -16.74 -11.03 36.55
CA ALA A 12 -16.67 -9.99 35.54
C ALA A 12 -16.41 -10.66 34.19
N GLN A 13 -17.43 -10.69 33.34
CA GLN A 13 -17.28 -11.11 31.95
C GLN A 13 -16.26 -10.18 31.29
N PRO A 14 -15.19 -10.69 30.66
CA PRO A 14 -14.29 -9.85 29.90
C PRO A 14 -15.12 -9.18 28.80
N ALA A 15 -15.21 -7.85 28.87
CA ALA A 15 -15.87 -7.06 27.84
C ALA A 15 -15.27 -7.45 26.48
N PRO A 16 -16.09 -7.71 25.45
CA PRO A 16 -15.58 -7.90 24.11
C PRO A 16 -14.72 -6.69 23.77
N ASN A 17 -13.50 -6.94 23.33
CA ASN A 17 -12.52 -5.93 22.98
C ASN A 17 -13.08 -5.12 21.80
N LEU A 18 -13.86 -4.06 22.09
CA LEU A 18 -14.49 -3.16 21.11
C LEU A 18 -13.47 -2.31 20.32
N ALA A 19 -12.17 -2.59 20.48
CA ALA A 19 -11.07 -1.88 19.84
C ALA A 19 -10.77 -2.35 18.40
N ALA A 20 -11.50 -3.32 17.86
CA ALA A 20 -11.45 -3.63 16.43
C ALA A 20 -12.36 -2.65 15.67
N GLY A 21 -11.85 -1.46 15.39
CA GLY A 21 -12.58 -0.41 14.65
C GLY A 21 -13.07 -0.92 13.29
N THR A 22 -14.13 -0.31 12.73
CA THR A 22 -14.73 -0.67 11.44
C THR A 22 -13.73 -0.65 10.28
N ALA A 23 -12.63 0.10 10.41
CA ALA A 23 -11.48 0.02 9.51
C ALA A 23 -10.84 -1.38 9.47
N THR A 24 -10.68 -2.04 10.61
CA THR A 24 -10.16 -3.43 10.66
C THR A 24 -11.13 -4.43 10.05
N GLN A 25 -12.44 -4.18 10.18
CA GLN A 25 -13.48 -5.00 9.54
C GLN A 25 -13.49 -4.82 8.02
N LEU A 26 -13.30 -3.58 7.52
CA LEU A 26 -13.11 -3.30 6.10
C LEU A 26 -11.88 -4.03 5.54
N VAL A 27 -10.74 -3.93 6.21
CA VAL A 27 -9.51 -4.63 5.79
C VAL A 27 -9.73 -6.13 5.77
N SER A 28 -10.36 -6.69 6.81
CA SER A 28 -10.68 -8.12 6.85
C SER A 28 -11.61 -8.54 5.70
N ALA A 29 -12.61 -7.72 5.37
CA ALA A 29 -13.51 -7.98 4.25
C ALA A 29 -12.79 -7.93 2.89
N ILE A 30 -11.90 -6.95 2.67
CA ILE A 30 -11.13 -6.83 1.41
C ILE A 30 -10.23 -8.04 1.19
N LEU A 31 -9.66 -8.60 2.27
CA LEU A 31 -8.80 -9.78 2.19
C LEU A 31 -9.56 -11.09 1.94
N GLN A 32 -10.90 -11.08 1.96
CA GLN A 32 -11.67 -12.28 1.63
C GLN A 32 -11.59 -12.57 0.12
N PRO A 33 -11.31 -13.83 -0.28
CA PRO A 33 -11.13 -14.18 -1.68
C PRO A 33 -12.40 -13.93 -2.50
N GLN A 34 -13.58 -14.06 -1.90
CA GLN A 34 -14.86 -13.80 -2.56
C GLN A 34 -15.03 -12.31 -2.90
N VAL A 35 -14.56 -11.42 -2.02
CA VAL A 35 -14.62 -9.96 -2.22
C VAL A 35 -13.64 -9.55 -3.32
N LEU A 36 -12.43 -10.13 -3.34
CA LEU A 36 -11.47 -9.92 -4.42
C LEU A 36 -12.00 -10.40 -5.77
N GLN A 37 -12.64 -11.57 -5.82
CA GLN A 37 -13.31 -12.06 -7.03
C GLN A 37 -14.41 -11.11 -7.50
N ALA A 38 -15.17 -10.51 -6.56
CA ALA A 38 -16.20 -9.53 -6.88
C ALA A 38 -15.62 -8.25 -7.47
N LEU A 39 -14.55 -7.74 -6.87
CA LEU A 39 -13.83 -6.57 -7.37
C LEU A 39 -13.24 -6.81 -8.76
N LEU A 40 -12.63 -7.98 -8.98
CA LEU A 40 -12.08 -8.35 -10.28
C LEU A 40 -13.18 -8.54 -11.33
N ALA A 41 -14.30 -9.15 -10.96
CA ALA A 41 -15.45 -9.28 -11.85
C ALA A 41 -16.02 -7.91 -12.24
N MET A 42 -16.10 -6.97 -11.29
CA MET A 42 -16.52 -5.60 -11.57
C MET A 42 -15.53 -4.85 -12.46
N ALA A 43 -14.22 -5.06 -12.28
CA ALA A 43 -13.18 -4.44 -13.11
C ALA A 43 -13.22 -4.92 -14.57
N ILE A 44 -13.53 -6.20 -14.79
CA ILE A 44 -13.71 -6.79 -16.13
C ILE A 44 -15.05 -6.34 -16.75
N GLY A 45 -16.03 -5.93 -15.94
CA GLY A 45 -17.32 -5.43 -16.39
C GLY A 45 -18.28 -6.54 -16.83
N SER A 46 -19.04 -6.31 -17.89
CA SER A 46 -20.13 -7.22 -18.32
C SER A 46 -19.66 -8.60 -18.81
N ALA A 47 -18.36 -8.75 -19.11
CA ALA A 47 -17.77 -10.02 -19.52
C ALA A 47 -17.50 -10.98 -18.34
N ALA A 48 -17.62 -10.51 -17.10
CA ALA A 48 -17.40 -11.33 -15.92
C ALA A 48 -18.67 -12.01 -15.40
N ARG A 49 -18.48 -12.95 -14.46
CA ARG A 49 -19.58 -13.55 -13.70
C ARG A 49 -20.26 -12.48 -12.85
N GLN A 50 -21.57 -12.35 -12.99
CA GLN A 50 -22.37 -11.37 -12.25
C GLN A 50 -22.73 -11.86 -10.85
N GLU A 51 -22.53 -13.14 -10.58
CA GLU A 51 -22.83 -13.80 -9.30
C GLU A 51 -21.61 -14.58 -8.80
N ILE A 52 -21.37 -14.50 -7.50
CA ILE A 52 -20.26 -15.15 -6.81
C ILE A 52 -20.81 -16.04 -5.71
N GLN A 53 -20.29 -17.26 -5.64
CA GLN A 53 -20.70 -18.24 -4.65
C GLN A 53 -20.04 -17.92 -3.29
N VAL A 54 -20.86 -17.74 -2.27
CA VAL A 54 -20.44 -17.58 -0.87
C VAL A 54 -21.10 -18.68 -0.04
N GLY A 55 -20.34 -19.74 0.24
CA GLY A 55 -20.90 -20.96 0.83
C GLY A 55 -21.92 -21.58 -0.13
N ASP A 56 -23.18 -21.71 0.30
CA ASP A 56 -24.28 -22.26 -0.50
C ASP A 56 -25.13 -21.19 -1.22
N VAL A 57 -24.80 -19.90 -1.06
CA VAL A 57 -25.59 -18.79 -1.60
C VAL A 57 -24.86 -18.11 -2.75
N GLN A 58 -25.58 -17.83 -3.85
CA GLN A 58 -25.12 -16.97 -4.92
C GLN A 58 -25.42 -15.51 -4.58
N VAL A 59 -24.38 -14.68 -4.60
CA VAL A 59 -24.46 -13.27 -4.25
C VAL A 59 -24.09 -12.42 -5.47
N PRO A 60 -24.92 -11.44 -5.86
CA PRO A 60 -24.58 -10.53 -6.95
C PRO A 60 -23.32 -9.71 -6.66
N THR A 61 -22.46 -9.52 -7.66
CA THR A 61 -21.24 -8.69 -7.54
C THR A 61 -21.52 -7.29 -7.02
N ARG A 62 -22.66 -6.70 -7.40
CA ARG A 62 -23.12 -5.38 -6.91
C ARG A 62 -23.38 -5.33 -5.41
N ALA A 63 -23.77 -6.44 -4.77
CA ALA A 63 -24.00 -6.48 -3.33
C ALA A 63 -22.69 -6.27 -2.56
N PHE A 64 -21.57 -6.79 -3.08
CA PHE A 64 -20.24 -6.56 -2.51
C PHE A 64 -19.81 -5.09 -2.62
N ALA A 65 -20.11 -4.41 -3.74
CA ALA A 65 -19.85 -2.96 -3.86
C ALA A 65 -20.63 -2.15 -2.82
N ASN A 66 -21.91 -2.46 -2.62
CA ASN A 66 -22.73 -1.80 -1.60
C ASN A 66 -22.18 -2.05 -0.19
N MET A 67 -21.80 -3.30 0.13
CA MET A 67 -21.19 -3.65 1.41
C MET A 67 -19.90 -2.86 1.66
N LEU A 68 -19.00 -2.81 0.68
CA LEU A 68 -17.75 -2.04 0.77
C LEU A 68 -18.01 -0.54 0.94
N GLY A 69 -19.02 0.01 0.25
CA GLY A 69 -19.44 1.40 0.42
C GLY A 69 -19.91 1.72 1.85
N VAL A 70 -20.76 0.87 2.42
CA VAL A 70 -21.27 1.04 3.79
C VAL A 70 -20.14 0.92 4.81
N LEU A 71 -19.29 -0.10 4.70
CA LEU A 71 -18.14 -0.27 5.60
C LEU A 71 -17.14 0.88 5.45
N GLY A 72 -16.91 1.37 4.23
CA GLY A 72 -16.04 2.51 3.96
C GLY A 72 -16.54 3.79 4.62
N GLN A 73 -17.84 4.08 4.50
CA GLN A 73 -18.47 5.23 5.18
C GLN A 73 -18.37 5.11 6.70
N GLN A 74 -18.63 3.93 7.27
CA GLN A 74 -18.50 3.71 8.70
C GLN A 74 -17.06 3.83 9.18
N ALA A 75 -16.08 3.36 8.41
CA ALA A 75 -14.65 3.52 8.71
C ALA A 75 -14.23 4.98 8.70
N ALA A 76 -14.66 5.75 7.69
CA ALA A 76 -14.38 7.18 7.58
C ALA A 76 -14.98 7.98 8.75
N GLN A 77 -16.19 7.64 9.19
CA GLN A 77 -16.81 8.28 10.35
C GLN A 77 -16.05 7.96 11.65
N GLN A 78 -15.58 6.72 11.82
CA GLN A 78 -14.81 6.35 13.01
C GLN A 78 -13.42 7.01 13.06
N SER A 79 -12.72 7.10 11.93
CA SER A 79 -11.42 7.81 11.88
C SER A 79 -11.59 9.30 12.16
N SER A 80 -12.64 9.92 11.61
CA SER A 80 -12.95 11.33 11.87
C SER A 80 -13.17 11.63 13.36
N ILE A 81 -13.76 10.68 14.10
CA ILE A 81 -13.98 10.80 15.55
C ILE A 81 -12.68 10.62 16.35
N ALA A 82 -11.77 9.77 15.87
CA ALA A 82 -10.47 9.52 16.50
C ALA A 82 -9.44 10.63 16.24
N ASP A 83 -9.56 11.33 15.11
CA ASP A 83 -8.67 12.42 14.69
C ASP A 83 -9.12 13.80 15.19
N LEU A 84 -10.22 13.93 15.95
CA LEU A 84 -10.46 15.16 16.71
C LEU A 84 -9.32 15.31 17.73
N PRO A 85 -8.46 16.33 17.62
CA PRO A 85 -7.49 16.61 18.67
C PRO A 85 -8.28 17.00 19.91
N THR A 86 -8.38 16.08 20.87
CA THR A 86 -8.73 16.41 22.24
C THR A 86 -7.56 17.19 22.81
N SER A 87 -7.49 18.48 22.46
CA SER A 87 -6.73 19.44 23.26
C SER A 87 -7.39 19.47 24.63
N PRO A 88 -6.69 19.14 25.73
CA PRO A 88 -7.22 19.20 27.09
C PRO A 88 -7.49 20.64 27.57
N THR A 89 -7.34 21.63 26.69
CA THR A 89 -7.65 23.03 26.94
C THR A 89 -8.69 23.47 25.92
N GLY A 90 -9.94 23.56 26.38
CA GLY A 90 -11.14 23.82 25.57
C GLY A 90 -11.15 25.17 24.88
N SER A 91 -10.38 25.29 23.79
CA SER A 91 -10.46 26.36 22.84
C SER A 91 -10.52 25.74 21.44
N PRO A 92 -11.60 25.94 20.66
CA PRO A 92 -11.67 25.45 19.29
C PRO A 92 -10.56 26.14 18.49
N SER A 93 -9.49 25.43 18.17
CA SER A 93 -8.43 25.94 17.32
C SER A 93 -9.01 26.23 15.93
N MET A 94 -9.28 27.51 15.64
CA MET A 94 -9.49 28.05 14.30
C MET A 94 -8.20 27.93 13.47
N GLY A 95 -7.83 26.71 13.14
CA GLY A 95 -6.61 26.39 12.40
C GLY A 95 -6.70 24.95 11.95
N GLU A 96 -7.73 24.66 11.15
CA GLU A 96 -7.84 23.40 10.42
C GLU A 96 -6.67 23.37 9.43
N SER A 97 -5.54 22.84 9.90
CA SER A 97 -4.32 22.74 9.10
C SER A 97 -4.64 21.89 7.89
N VAL A 98 -4.64 22.51 6.70
CA VAL A 98 -4.87 21.82 5.44
C VAL A 98 -3.91 20.62 5.37
N PRO A 99 -4.42 19.40 5.16
CA PRO A 99 -3.58 18.22 5.03
C PRO A 99 -2.52 18.38 3.94
N ALA A 100 -1.28 17.98 4.23
CA ALA A 100 -0.15 18.18 3.31
C ALA A 100 -0.35 17.51 1.94
N TYR A 101 -1.15 16.44 1.86
CA TYR A 101 -1.48 15.78 0.58
C TYR A 101 -2.41 16.61 -0.32
N LEU A 102 -2.95 17.74 0.17
CA LEU A 102 -3.74 18.71 -0.59
C LEU A 102 -2.94 19.95 -0.98
N LEU A 103 -1.63 19.95 -0.72
CA LEU A 103 -0.72 21.03 -1.07
C LEU A 103 0.24 20.57 -2.18
N ASP A 104 0.56 21.46 -3.11
CA ASP A 104 1.66 21.25 -4.06
C ASP A 104 3.03 21.55 -3.42
N GLY A 105 4.11 21.38 -4.20
CA GLY A 105 5.47 21.68 -3.74
C GLY A 105 5.75 23.15 -3.43
N GLU A 106 4.83 24.05 -3.80
CA GLU A 106 4.88 25.50 -3.55
C GLU A 106 3.95 25.91 -2.39
N GLY A 107 3.20 24.97 -1.81
CA GLY A 107 2.26 25.20 -0.73
C GLY A 107 0.88 25.70 -1.19
N ASN A 108 0.56 25.65 -2.48
CA ASN A 108 -0.78 25.97 -2.98
C ASN A 108 -1.71 24.76 -2.91
N LEU A 109 -3.01 25.03 -2.80
CA LEU A 109 -4.03 23.99 -2.81
C LEU A 109 -4.15 23.34 -4.19
N ILE A 110 -3.91 22.03 -4.27
CA ILE A 110 -4.17 21.25 -5.50
C ILE A 110 -5.64 20.90 -5.69
N ALA A 111 -6.41 20.89 -4.59
CA ALA A 111 -7.83 20.55 -4.57
C ALA A 111 -8.54 21.24 -3.40
N ASP A 112 -9.84 21.46 -3.55
CA ASP A 112 -10.67 22.07 -2.49
C ASP A 112 -10.81 21.09 -1.30
N PRO A 113 -10.33 21.45 -0.10
CA PRO A 113 -10.46 20.61 1.09
C PRO A 113 -11.91 20.48 1.57
N ALA A 114 -12.83 21.35 1.17
CA ALA A 114 -14.24 21.27 1.58
C ALA A 114 -15.02 20.18 0.82
N VAL A 115 -14.53 19.76 -0.35
CA VAL A 115 -15.21 18.79 -1.22
C VAL A 115 -14.62 17.39 -1.03
N PRO A 116 -15.35 16.43 -0.44
CA PRO A 116 -14.84 15.08 -0.18
C PRO A 116 -14.34 14.35 -1.43
N GLU A 117 -15.03 14.52 -2.55
CA GLU A 117 -14.68 13.92 -3.84
C GLU A 117 -13.35 14.48 -4.37
N ALA A 118 -13.14 15.80 -4.25
CA ALA A 118 -11.90 16.44 -4.68
C ALA A 118 -10.70 15.96 -3.86
N ARG A 119 -10.87 15.80 -2.54
CA ARG A 119 -9.84 15.22 -1.66
C ARG A 119 -9.51 13.77 -2.01
N ALA A 120 -10.52 12.95 -2.29
CA ALA A 120 -10.32 11.55 -2.67
C ALA A 120 -9.57 11.42 -4.01
N ILE A 121 -9.90 12.27 -4.98
CA ILE A 121 -9.19 12.32 -6.27
C ILE A 121 -7.73 12.76 -6.08
N ALA A 122 -7.47 13.79 -5.29
CA ALA A 122 -6.11 14.23 -4.98
C ALA A 122 -5.27 13.12 -4.34
N LEU A 123 -5.84 12.41 -3.34
CA LEU A 123 -5.18 11.26 -2.70
C LEU A 123 -4.93 10.11 -3.68
N PHE A 124 -5.90 9.81 -4.55
CA PHE A 124 -5.77 8.75 -5.56
C PHE A 124 -4.66 9.07 -6.57
N ASN A 125 -4.57 10.32 -7.03
CA ASN A 125 -3.52 10.76 -7.92
C ASN A 125 -2.13 10.65 -7.27
N LEU A 126 -2.02 11.03 -5.98
CA LEU A 126 -0.79 10.88 -5.22
C LEU A 126 -0.35 9.41 -5.12
N LEU A 127 -1.28 8.51 -4.82
CA LEU A 127 -0.99 7.06 -4.77
C LEU A 127 -0.51 6.51 -6.12
N GLN A 128 -1.13 6.94 -7.22
CA GLN A 128 -0.69 6.53 -8.55
C GLN A 128 0.72 7.04 -8.87
N GLN A 129 1.00 8.30 -8.55
CA GLN A 129 2.32 8.90 -8.77
C GLN A 129 3.40 8.13 -8.01
N THR A 130 3.19 7.86 -6.73
CA THR A 130 4.13 7.08 -5.91
C THR A 130 4.34 5.67 -6.44
N ASN A 131 3.28 5.00 -6.94
CA ASN A 131 3.41 3.66 -7.50
C ASN A 131 4.26 3.65 -8.79
N GLN A 132 4.04 4.63 -9.67
CA GLN A 132 4.85 4.78 -10.89
C GLN A 132 6.31 5.10 -10.57
N GLU A 133 6.58 5.96 -9.59
CA GLU A 133 7.94 6.27 -9.14
C GLU A 133 8.65 5.03 -8.59
N GLN A 134 7.97 4.20 -7.81
CA GLN A 134 8.53 2.95 -7.30
C GLN A 134 8.87 1.96 -8.42
N LEU A 135 7.97 1.79 -9.39
CA LEU A 135 8.19 0.96 -10.57
C LEU A 135 9.36 1.49 -11.44
N ALA A 136 9.50 2.80 -11.57
CA ALA A 136 10.60 3.43 -12.29
C ALA A 136 11.95 3.20 -11.60
N VAL A 137 12.00 3.27 -10.26
CA VAL A 137 13.22 2.99 -9.49
C VAL A 137 13.61 1.51 -9.58
N GLU A 138 12.64 0.61 -9.59
CA GLU A 138 12.88 -0.83 -9.72
C GLU A 138 13.41 -1.22 -11.11
N THR A 139 12.85 -0.62 -12.17
CA THR A 139 13.32 -0.82 -13.55
C THR A 139 14.66 -0.13 -13.85
N ALA A 140 14.96 1.00 -13.20
CA ALA A 140 16.24 1.69 -13.32
C ALA A 140 17.39 1.00 -12.58
N ARG A 141 17.11 0.02 -11.71
CA ARG A 141 18.16 -0.81 -11.10
C ARG A 141 18.61 -1.85 -12.14
N PRO A 142 19.84 -1.76 -12.68
CA PRO A 142 20.35 -2.83 -13.52
C PRO A 142 20.33 -4.11 -12.70
N SER A 143 19.71 -5.15 -13.25
CA SER A 143 19.63 -6.45 -12.62
C SER A 143 21.04 -6.90 -12.20
N ALA A 144 21.15 -7.65 -11.10
CA ALA A 144 22.44 -8.17 -10.65
C ALA A 144 23.18 -8.93 -11.78
N GLN A 145 22.42 -9.52 -12.70
CA GLN A 145 22.87 -10.20 -13.90
C GLN A 145 23.54 -9.26 -14.92
N LEU A 146 22.96 -8.08 -15.20
CA LEU A 146 23.57 -7.05 -16.06
C LEU A 146 24.87 -6.49 -15.46
N ARG A 147 24.92 -6.34 -14.13
CA ARG A 147 26.14 -5.90 -13.43
C ARG A 147 27.24 -6.96 -13.50
N TYR A 148 26.87 -8.24 -13.41
CA TYR A 148 27.80 -9.35 -13.52
C TYR A 148 28.38 -9.45 -14.94
N SER A 149 27.53 -9.39 -15.97
CA SER A 149 27.98 -9.44 -17.37
C SER A 149 28.84 -8.23 -17.74
N ALA A 150 28.50 -7.02 -17.28
CA ALA A 150 29.33 -5.83 -17.53
C ALA A 150 30.73 -5.94 -16.91
N ARG A 151 30.83 -6.54 -15.71
CA ARG A 151 32.13 -6.82 -15.08
C ARG A 151 32.90 -7.91 -15.82
N GLN A 152 32.21 -8.94 -16.31
CA GLN A 152 32.84 -10.03 -17.05
C GLN A 152 33.38 -9.55 -18.40
N ASN A 153 32.61 -8.78 -19.16
CA ASN A 153 33.08 -8.19 -20.43
C ASN A 153 34.32 -7.31 -20.23
N HIS A 154 34.37 -6.53 -19.13
CA HIS A 154 35.54 -5.71 -18.81
C HIS A 154 36.78 -6.56 -18.46
N LEU A 155 36.60 -7.75 -17.88
CA LEU A 155 37.70 -8.68 -17.63
C LEU A 155 38.20 -9.28 -18.93
N ASP A 156 37.29 -9.72 -19.80
CA ASP A 156 37.64 -10.30 -21.10
C ASP A 156 38.40 -9.29 -21.98
N GLU A 157 37.95 -8.02 -22.05
CA GLU A 157 38.68 -6.94 -22.74
C GLU A 157 40.09 -6.71 -22.17
N PHE A 158 40.26 -6.86 -20.85
CA PHE A 158 41.57 -6.71 -20.20
C PHE A 158 42.52 -7.87 -20.54
N TYR A 159 42.00 -9.10 -20.62
CA TYR A 159 42.79 -10.27 -21.01
C TYR A 159 43.17 -10.23 -22.49
N ASP A 160 42.23 -9.85 -23.36
CA ASP A 160 42.50 -9.66 -24.80
C ASP A 160 43.59 -8.60 -25.03
N ALA A 161 43.59 -7.50 -24.25
CA ALA A 161 44.60 -6.46 -24.34
C ALA A 161 46.00 -6.93 -23.87
N LEU A 162 46.05 -7.77 -22.82
CA LEU A 162 47.30 -8.37 -22.33
C LEU A 162 47.89 -9.36 -23.35
N GLU A 163 47.06 -10.22 -23.93
CA GLU A 163 47.46 -11.17 -24.97
C GLU A 163 47.98 -10.44 -26.22
N LEU A 164 47.32 -9.35 -26.62
CA LEU A 164 47.79 -8.51 -27.73
C LEU A 164 49.17 -7.90 -27.41
N THR A 165 49.40 -7.46 -26.18
CA THR A 165 50.67 -6.85 -25.76
C THR A 165 51.81 -7.87 -25.74
N GLU A 166 51.55 -9.11 -25.34
CA GLU A 166 52.53 -10.21 -25.38
C GLU A 166 52.92 -10.57 -26.82
N LEU A 167 51.93 -10.60 -27.73
CA LEU A 167 52.16 -10.87 -29.15
C LEU A 167 53.06 -9.82 -29.82
N TYR A 168 52.95 -8.54 -29.44
CA TYR A 168 53.77 -7.46 -29.99
C TYR A 168 55.11 -7.27 -29.26
N GLY A 169 55.23 -7.71 -28.00
CA GLY A 169 56.46 -7.61 -27.21
C GLY A 169 57.58 -8.55 -27.64
N GLU A 170 57.26 -9.65 -28.34
CA GLU A 170 58.23 -10.69 -28.70
C GLU A 170 59.04 -10.39 -29.99
N TYR A 171 58.70 -9.33 -30.73
CA TYR A 171 59.35 -9.01 -32.00
C TYR A 171 60.59 -8.08 -31.91
N ASP A 172 60.94 -7.57 -30.73
CA ASP A 172 61.96 -6.50 -30.61
C ASP A 172 63.36 -6.97 -30.11
N ILE A 173 63.62 -8.28 -30.04
CA ILE A 173 64.85 -8.84 -29.43
C ILE A 173 65.91 -9.30 -30.47
N TRP A 174 65.64 -9.25 -31.78
CA TRP A 174 66.52 -9.84 -32.82
C TRP A 174 67.25 -8.89 -33.78
N GLU A 175 67.12 -7.56 -33.69
CA GLU A 175 67.82 -6.61 -34.59
C GLU A 175 69.12 -6.01 -34.03
N GLY A 176 69.92 -6.79 -33.29
CA GLY A 176 71.19 -6.31 -32.73
C GLY A 176 72.29 -7.37 -32.70
N CYS A 177 72.71 -7.85 -33.88
CA CYS A 177 73.98 -8.52 -34.09
C CYS A 177 74.85 -7.71 -35.06
#